data_AF-A0AB39QJ70-F1
#
_entry.id   AF-A0AB39QJ70-F1
#
_cell.length_a   1.000
_cell.length_b   1.000
_cell.length_c   1.000
_cell.angle_alpha   90.00
_cell.angle_beta   90.00
_cell.angle_gamma   90.00
#
_symmetry.space_group_name_H-M   'P 1'
#
loop_
_entity.id
_entity.type
_entity.pdbx_description
1 polymer ?
#
loop_
_entity_poly.entity_id
_entity_poly.type
_entity_poly.pdbx_seq_one_letter_code
_entity_poly.pdbx_strand_id
1 'polypeptide(L)' 'MSAKLVRRPTEDAALAAASRTPRTLPPVEALLDALAIAHRGGDREGVRLCAALLVRKAGA' A
#
# COMPACT_ATOMS: atom_id res chain seq x y z
N MET A 1 -17.74 -33.42 20.53
CA MET A 1 -17.62 -32.50 19.38
C MET A 1 -16.15 -32.39 19.01
N SER A 2 -15.77 -32.79 17.80
CA SER A 2 -14.37 -32.66 17.34
C SER A 2 -14.15 -31.25 16.79
N ALA A 3 -13.29 -30.47 17.44
CA ALA A 3 -12.95 -29.13 16.97
C ALA A 3 -12.06 -29.25 15.72
N LYS A 4 -12.56 -28.81 14.57
CA LYS A 4 -11.77 -28.73 13.33
C LYS A 4 -10.59 -27.77 13.59
N LEU A 5 -9.37 -28.28 13.56
CA LEU A 5 -8.15 -27.47 13.64
C LEU A 5 -8.09 -26.54 12.41
N VAL A 6 -8.48 -25.28 12.59
CA VAL A 6 -8.25 -24.24 11.59
C VAL A 6 -6.76 -23.93 11.61
N ARG A 7 -6.00 -24.46 10.63
CA ARG A 7 -4.59 -24.09 10.46
C ARG A 7 -4.54 -22.60 10.09
N ARG A 8 -4.16 -21.76 11.05
CA ARG A 8 -3.79 -20.38 10.77
C ARG A 8 -2.51 -20.42 9.91
N PRO A 9 -2.44 -19.64 8.82
CA PRO A 9 -1.16 -19.46 8.13
C PRO A 9 -0.12 -18.93 9.12
N THR A 10 1.14 -19.32 8.94
CA THR A 10 2.24 -18.69 9.67
C THR A 10 2.29 -17.21 9.30
N GLU A 11 2.88 -16.40 10.18
CA GLU A 11 3.04 -14.96 9.95
C GLU A 11 3.71 -14.69 8.59
N ASP A 12 4.78 -15.43 8.27
CA ASP A 12 5.46 -15.35 6.98
C ASP A 12 4.55 -15.67 5.79
N ALA A 13 3.71 -16.70 5.91
CA ALA A 13 2.77 -17.08 4.86
C ALA A 13 1.68 -16.01 4.66
N ALA A 14 1.21 -15.39 5.75
CA ALA A 14 0.26 -14.29 5.71
C ALA A 14 0.88 -13.04 5.07
N LEU A 15 2.11 -12.68 5.45
CA LEU A 15 2.86 -11.56 4.88
C LEU A 15 3.16 -11.78 3.39
N ALA A 16 3.56 -12.99 3.00
CA ALA A 16 3.81 -13.33 1.60
C ALA A 16 2.53 -13.28 0.75
N ALA A 17 1.39 -13.72 1.30
CA ALA A 17 0.09 -13.61 0.62
C ALA A 17 -0.37 -12.15 0.48
N ALA A 18 -0.26 -11.36 1.56
CA ALA A 18 -0.60 -9.94 1.54
C ALA A 18 0.30 -9.14 0.58
N SER A 19 1.57 -9.48 0.49
CA SER A 19 2.54 -8.84 -0.42
C SER A 19 2.29 -9.19 -1.89
N ARG A 20 1.77 -10.40 -2.17
CA ARG A 20 1.39 -10.84 -3.52
C ARG A 20 0.05 -10.31 -3.99
N THR A 21 -0.75 -9.72 -3.10
CA THR A 21 -2.05 -9.15 -3.47
C THR A 21 -1.82 -7.86 -4.25
N PRO A 22 -2.30 -7.73 -5.50
CA PRO A 22 -2.21 -6.49 -6.24
C PRO A 22 -3.01 -5.43 -5.50
N ARG A 23 -2.31 -4.56 -4.77
CA ARG A 23 -2.92 -3.40 -4.13
C ARG A 23 -3.28 -2.41 -5.21
N THR A 24 -4.58 -2.21 -5.43
CA THR A 24 -5.06 -1.13 -6.28
C THR A 24 -4.50 0.18 -5.76
N LEU A 25 -3.63 0.80 -6.55
CA LEU A 25 -3.12 2.12 -6.24
C LEU A 25 -4.26 3.15 -6.36
N PRO A 26 -4.29 4.17 -5.48
CA PRO A 26 -5.23 5.28 -5.61
C PRO A 26 -5.17 5.91 -7.01
N PRO A 27 -6.24 6.60 -7.45
CA PRO A 27 -6.22 7.36 -8.70
C PRO A 27 -5.16 8.45 -8.66
N VAL A 28 -4.67 8.86 -9.84
CA VAL A 28 -3.55 9.80 -9.97
C VAL A 28 -3.88 11.15 -9.34
N GLU A 29 -5.12 11.60 -9.51
CA GLU A 29 -5.64 12.85 -8.97
C GLU A 29 -5.55 12.86 -7.44
N ALA A 30 -5.97 11.77 -6.79
CA ALA A 30 -5.89 11.64 -5.33
C ALA A 30 -4.43 11.62 -4.82
N LEU A 31 -3.51 11.04 -5.59
CA LEU A 31 -2.08 11.04 -5.23
C LEU A 31 -1.46 12.43 -5.38
N LEU A 32 -1.86 13.20 -6.40
CA LEU A 32 -1.40 14.59 -6.59
C LEU A 32 -1.93 15.51 -5.50
N ASP A 33 -3.20 15.36 -5.11
CA ASP A 33 -3.78 16.12 -4.00
C ASP A 33 -3.06 15.83 -2.68
N ALA A 34 -2.81 14.55 -2.38
CA ALA A 34 -2.07 14.12 -1.20
C ALA A 34 -0.63 14.65 -1.20
N LEU A 35 0.05 14.63 -2.36
CA LEU A 35 1.38 15.21 -2.54
C LEU A 35 1.38 16.72 -2.23
N ALA A 36 0.39 17.46 -2.72
CA ALA A 36 0.28 18.89 -2.47
C ALA A 36 -0.01 19.22 -1.00
N ILE A 37 -0.77 18.37 -0.30
CA ILE A 37 -0.99 18.49 1.15
C ILE A 37 0.31 18.21 1.91
N ALA A 38 0.99 17.09 1.63
CA ALA A 38 2.25 16.73 2.28
C ALA A 38 3.33 17.79 2.07
N HIS A 39 3.45 18.32 0.85
CA HIS A 39 4.40 19.39 0.54
C HIS A 39 4.10 20.68 1.32
N ARG A 40 2.83 21.10 1.38
CA ARG A 40 2.43 22.28 2.17
C ARG A 40 2.64 22.08 3.68
N GLY A 41 2.48 20.86 4.17
CA GLY A 41 2.73 20.51 5.57
C GLY A 41 4.20 20.30 5.93
N GLY A 42 5.11 20.33 4.95
CA GLY A 42 6.54 20.02 5.17
C GLY A 42 6.83 18.55 5.45
N ASP A 43 5.88 17.64 5.17
CA ASP A 43 6.04 16.21 5.36
C ASP A 43 6.86 15.59 4.22
N ARG A 44 8.17 15.44 4.48
CA ARG A 44 9.14 14.90 3.50
C ARG A 44 8.85 13.44 3.15
N GLU A 45 8.41 12.63 4.11
CA GLU A 45 8.14 11.21 3.88
C GLU A 45 6.85 11.03 3.09
N GLY A 46 5.81 11.80 3.41
CA GLY A 46 4.57 11.86 2.64
C GLY A 46 4.83 12.26 1.17
N VAL A 47 5.67 13.26 0.93
CA VAL A 47 6.10 13.66 -0.42
C VAL A 47 6.79 12.52 -1.15
N ARG A 48 7.77 11.87 -0.49
CA ARG A 48 8.53 10.76 -1.07
C ARG A 48 7.64 9.57 -1.42
N LEU A 49 6.72 9.22 -0.52
CA LEU A 49 5.76 8.13 -0.73
C LEU A 49 4.84 8.43 -1.91
N CYS A 50 4.20 9.60 -1.95
CA CYS A 50 3.28 9.96 -3.03
C CYS A 50 3.99 9.98 -4.40
N ALA A 51 5.21 10.51 -4.46
CA ALA A 51 6.00 10.51 -5.68
C ALA A 51 6.31 9.08 -6.17
N ALA A 52 6.70 8.18 -5.28
CA ALA A 52 6.98 6.78 -5.63
C ALA A 52 5.72 6.05 -6.13
N LEU A 53 4.56 6.29 -5.50
CA LEU A 53 3.28 5.71 -5.92
C LEU A 53 2.84 6.24 -7.29
N LEU A 54 3.05 7.52 -7.58
CA LEU A 54 2.77 8.13 -8.89
C LEU A 54 3.59 7.49 -10.00
N VAL A 55 4.91 7.33 -9.80
CA VAL A 55 5.80 6.67 -10.78
C VAL A 55 5.34 5.23 -11.03
N ARG A 56 4.98 4.50 -9.97
CA ARG A 56 4.48 3.12 -10.09
C ARG A 56 3.14 3.04 -10.82
N LYS A 57 2.26 4.04 -10.68
CA LYS A 57 0.97 4.09 -11.38
C LYS A 57 1.14 4.47 -12.86
N ALA A 58 2.07 5.37 -13.17
CA ALA A 58 2.31 5.85 -14.54
C ALA A 58 3.16 4.86 -15.39
N GLY A 59 4.01 4.06 -14.75
CA GLY A 59 4.81 3.02 -15.42
C GLY A 59 4.13 1.65 -15.52
N ALA A 60 2.86 1.53 -15.10
CA ALA A 60 2.06 0.31 -15.17
C ALA A 60 1.16 0.29 -16.40
#